data_AF-A0A8I2Z5X5-F1
#
_entry.id   AF-A0A8I2Z5X5-F1
#
_cell.length_a   1.000
_cell.length_b   1.000
_cell.length_c   1.000
_cell.angle_alpha   90.00
_cell.angle_beta   90.00
_cell.angle_gamma   90.00
#
_symmetry.space_group_name_H-M   'P 1'
#
loop_
_entity.id
_entity.type
_entity.pdbx_description
1 polymer ?
#
loop_
_entity_poly.entity_id
_entity_poly.type
_entity_poly.pdbx_seq_one_letter_code
_entity_poly.pdbx_strand_id
1 'polypeptide(L)'
;MCTDQFHGFLQALPKCEHHKNGVTLPSDTDAAFASPSALRARYREFKSLDDFLQYYYTGFSVLLTTDDFADLAYAYLAIAHAQSVRHAEVFFDPQAHTSRGVSYATVIEGLSTARRRAAVDFPQLSVAFVPCLLRHLPVPSAHSMLDEIVTAGHFDDGTLIGFGMSSSEAPGHPEPHGPRR
;
A
#
# COMPACT_ATOMS: atom_id res chain seq x y z
N MET A 1 0.62 -6.14 37.95
CA MET A 1 0.90 -7.45 37.33
C MET A 1 -0.24 -8.38 37.69
N CYS A 2 -1.28 -8.50 36.87
CA CYS A 2 -2.39 -9.42 37.11
C CYS A 2 -2.01 -10.82 36.61
N THR A 3 -1.37 -11.60 37.48
CA THR A 3 -1.31 -13.06 37.35
C THR A 3 -2.62 -13.62 37.91
N ASP A 4 -3.69 -13.51 37.14
CA ASP A 4 -4.98 -14.10 37.50
C ASP A 4 -5.15 -15.46 36.82
N GLN A 5 -5.84 -16.36 37.51
CA GLN A 5 -6.14 -17.75 37.12
C GLN A 5 -6.72 -17.89 35.70
N PHE A 6 -7.25 -16.80 35.15
CA PHE A 6 -7.88 -16.73 33.83
C PHE A 6 -6.94 -16.28 32.70
N HIS A 7 -5.70 -15.86 32.98
CA HIS A 7 -4.81 -15.35 31.93
C HIS A 7 -4.51 -16.40 30.84
N GLY A 8 -4.22 -17.64 31.25
CA GLY A 8 -4.00 -18.75 30.31
C GLY A 8 -5.25 -19.11 29.50
N PHE A 9 -6.42 -19.06 30.13
CA PHE A 9 -7.71 -19.29 29.46
C PHE A 9 -8.01 -18.21 28.42
N LEU A 10 -7.84 -16.94 28.77
CA LEU A 10 -8.05 -15.80 27.87
C LEU A 10 -7.08 -15.85 26.67
N GLN A 11 -5.81 -16.22 26.87
CA GLN A 11 -4.87 -16.38 25.75
C GLN A 11 -5.27 -17.52 24.80
N ALA A 12 -5.79 -18.64 25.31
CA ALA A 12 -6.17 -19.80 24.50
C ALA A 12 -7.48 -19.62 23.70
N LEU A 13 -8.29 -18.60 24.01
CA LEU A 13 -9.50 -18.33 23.24
C LEU A 13 -9.15 -17.98 21.78
N PRO A 14 -9.83 -18.57 20.78
CA PRO A 14 -9.78 -18.08 19.42
C PRO A 14 -10.41 -16.69 19.38
N LYS A 15 -9.63 -15.69 19.00
CA LYS A 15 -10.05 -14.28 18.95
C LYS A 15 -10.00 -13.82 17.51
N CYS A 16 -10.94 -12.96 17.15
CA CYS A 16 -10.89 -12.17 15.93
C CYS A 16 -10.81 -10.71 16.38
N GLU A 17 -9.71 -10.03 16.07
CA GLU A 17 -9.60 -8.60 16.34
C GLU A 17 -10.22 -7.81 15.19
N HIS A 18 -11.34 -7.15 15.47
CA HIS A 18 -12.02 -6.30 14.49
C HIS A 18 -11.50 -4.85 14.50
N HIS A 19 -10.60 -4.49 15.43
CA HIS A 19 -10.03 -3.15 15.60
C HIS A 19 -8.49 -3.20 15.51
N LYS A 20 -7.96 -3.46 14.32
CA LYS A 20 -6.52 -3.33 14.04
C LYS A 20 -6.17 -1.84 13.93
N ASN A 21 -5.04 -1.40 14.49
CA ASN A 21 -4.46 -0.05 14.35
C ASN A 21 -5.21 1.15 14.96
N GLY A 22 -6.40 0.97 15.53
CA GLY A 22 -7.11 2.06 16.24
C GLY A 22 -7.48 3.28 15.38
N VAL A 23 -7.53 3.12 14.05
CA VAL A 23 -7.81 4.20 13.10
C VAL A 23 -9.31 4.46 13.04
N THR A 24 -9.70 5.73 13.22
CA THR A 24 -11.08 6.17 13.03
C THR A 24 -11.27 6.64 11.58
N LEU A 25 -12.21 6.01 10.87
CA LEU A 25 -12.59 6.44 9.52
C LEU A 25 -13.58 7.61 9.60
N PRO A 26 -13.66 8.49 8.57
CA PRO A 26 -14.42 9.74 8.62
C PRO A 26 -15.93 9.51 8.42
N SER A 27 -16.54 8.61 9.20
CA SER A 27 -17.97 8.29 9.11
C SER A 27 -18.89 9.42 9.58
N ASP A 28 -18.35 10.40 10.29
CA ASP A 28 -19.03 11.61 10.76
C ASP A 28 -19.21 12.65 9.65
N THR A 29 -18.28 12.70 8.70
CA THR A 29 -18.21 13.68 7.62
C THR A 29 -18.52 13.07 6.26
N ASP A 30 -18.41 11.75 6.11
CA ASP A 30 -18.76 11.01 4.89
C ASP A 30 -19.47 9.68 5.22
N ALA A 31 -20.75 9.59 4.84
CA ALA A 31 -21.59 8.42 5.04
C ALA A 31 -21.09 7.16 4.31
N ALA A 32 -20.20 7.30 3.32
CA ALA A 32 -19.55 6.17 2.67
C ALA A 32 -18.77 5.30 3.67
N PHE A 33 -18.23 5.87 4.75
CA PHE A 33 -17.47 5.14 5.77
C PHE A 33 -18.33 4.60 6.91
N ALA A 34 -19.66 4.74 6.86
CA ALA A 34 -20.55 4.24 7.91
C ALA A 34 -20.61 2.70 7.97
N SER A 35 -20.34 2.00 6.85
CA SER A 35 -20.30 0.53 6.81
C SER A 35 -19.58 0.02 5.57
N PRO A 36 -19.11 -1.25 5.57
CA PRO A 36 -18.55 -1.87 4.36
C PRO A 36 -19.53 -1.89 3.17
N SER A 37 -20.84 -2.02 3.41
CA SER A 37 -21.86 -1.96 2.37
C SER A 37 -22.00 -0.56 1.78
N ALA A 38 -21.95 0.49 2.61
CA ALA A 38 -21.99 1.88 2.15
C ALA A 38 -20.76 2.22 1.31
N LEU A 39 -19.57 1.79 1.75
CA LEU A 39 -18.33 2.00 1.01
C LEU A 39 -18.37 1.29 -0.35
N ARG A 40 -18.85 0.04 -0.40
CA ARG A 40 -19.05 -0.68 -1.67
C ARG A 40 -20.06 0.00 -2.59
N ALA A 41 -21.12 0.61 -2.05
CA ALA A 41 -22.07 1.37 -2.86
C ALA A 41 -21.40 2.63 -3.44
N ARG A 42 -20.61 3.33 -2.63
CA ARG A 42 -19.81 4.49 -3.06
C ARG A 42 -18.84 4.14 -4.18
N TYR A 43 -18.23 2.95 -4.15
CA TYR A 43 -17.25 2.48 -5.15
C TYR A 43 -17.87 2.11 -6.52
N ARG A 44 -19.21 2.15 -6.67
CA ARG A 44 -19.86 1.86 -7.96
C ARG A 44 -19.77 3.02 -8.95
N GLU A 45 -19.56 4.24 -8.47
CA GLU A 45 -19.61 5.44 -9.29
C GLU A 45 -18.59 6.46 -8.80
N PHE A 46 -17.66 6.87 -9.66
CA PHE A 46 -16.76 7.98 -9.42
C PHE A 46 -16.91 9.02 -10.54
N LYS A 47 -16.86 10.30 -10.19
CA LYS A 47 -17.03 11.39 -11.14
C LYS A 47 -15.76 11.74 -11.91
N SER A 48 -14.61 11.41 -11.34
CA SER A 48 -13.28 11.67 -11.91
C SER A 48 -12.23 10.79 -11.24
N LEU A 49 -11.00 10.82 -11.77
CA LEU A 49 -9.85 10.21 -11.11
C LEU A 49 -9.64 10.80 -9.71
N ASP A 50 -9.72 12.12 -9.55
CA ASP A 50 -9.53 12.77 -8.26
C ASP A 50 -10.61 12.38 -7.25
N ASP A 51 -11.85 12.21 -7.69
CA ASP A 51 -12.94 11.73 -6.85
C ASP A 51 -12.66 10.31 -6.31
N PHE A 52 -12.08 9.44 -7.15
CA PHE A 52 -11.60 8.13 -6.70
C PHE A 52 -10.40 8.23 -5.74
N LEU A 53 -9.41 9.06 -6.08
CA LEU A 53 -8.15 9.17 -5.34
C LEU A 53 -8.36 9.60 -3.88
N GLN A 54 -9.39 10.41 -3.60
CA GLN A 54 -9.73 10.76 -2.21
C GLN A 54 -10.05 9.53 -1.35
N TYR A 55 -10.84 8.59 -1.85
CA TYR A 55 -11.17 7.34 -1.13
C TYR A 55 -9.99 6.38 -1.10
N TYR A 56 -9.25 6.30 -2.21
CA TYR A 56 -8.03 5.50 -2.31
C TYR A 56 -7.01 5.90 -1.24
N TYR A 57 -6.68 7.19 -1.12
CA TYR A 57 -5.75 7.68 -0.10
C TYR A 57 -6.31 7.61 1.32
N THR A 58 -7.62 7.80 1.51
CA THR A 58 -8.24 7.56 2.83
C THR A 58 -8.09 6.11 3.27
N GLY A 59 -8.19 5.16 2.33
CA GLY A 59 -7.96 3.74 2.59
C GLY A 59 -6.55 3.43 3.12
N PHE A 60 -5.55 4.25 2.79
CA PHE A 60 -4.18 4.04 3.29
C PHE A 60 -4.01 4.36 4.77
N SER A 61 -4.97 5.06 5.39
CA SER A 61 -4.93 5.42 6.81
C SER A 61 -4.75 4.22 7.73
N VAL A 62 -5.24 3.03 7.34
CA VAL A 62 -5.14 1.80 8.12
C VAL A 62 -3.80 1.06 7.98
N LEU A 63 -2.94 1.48 7.06
CA LEU A 63 -1.62 0.86 6.82
C LEU A 63 -0.56 1.64 7.60
N LEU A 64 -0.16 1.10 8.76
CA LEU A 64 0.77 1.78 9.69
C LEU A 64 2.02 0.96 9.99
N THR A 65 1.89 -0.36 10.07
CA THR A 65 2.94 -1.28 10.49
C THR A 65 3.41 -2.13 9.32
N THR A 66 4.61 -2.71 9.44
CA THR A 66 5.17 -3.66 8.48
C THR A 66 4.19 -4.81 8.20
N ASP A 67 3.50 -5.31 9.23
CA ASP A 67 2.53 -6.40 9.11
C ASP A 67 1.30 -5.98 8.27
N ASP A 68 0.86 -4.72 8.34
CA ASP A 68 -0.26 -4.25 7.51
C ASP A 68 0.07 -4.29 6.03
N PHE A 69 1.27 -3.85 5.66
CA PHE A 69 1.74 -3.92 4.28
C PHE A 69 1.98 -5.37 3.84
N ALA A 70 2.51 -6.21 4.72
CA ALA A 70 2.71 -7.62 4.44
C ALA A 70 1.38 -8.35 4.19
N ASP A 71 0.38 -8.13 5.05
CA ASP A 71 -0.95 -8.72 4.92
C ASP A 71 -1.64 -8.27 3.62
N LEU A 72 -1.61 -6.97 3.32
CA LEU A 72 -2.22 -6.41 2.11
C LEU A 72 -1.58 -6.99 0.84
N ALA A 73 -0.26 -6.95 0.76
CA ALA A 73 0.46 -7.44 -0.42
C ALA A 73 0.29 -8.95 -0.58
N TYR A 74 0.37 -9.73 0.50
CA TYR A 74 0.18 -11.18 0.43
C TYR A 74 -1.24 -11.54 -0.02
N ALA A 75 -2.27 -10.82 0.45
CA ALA A 75 -3.65 -11.04 0.02
C ALA A 75 -3.82 -10.82 -1.50
N TYR A 76 -3.21 -9.77 -2.05
CA TYR A 76 -3.17 -9.55 -3.50
C TYR A 76 -2.46 -10.70 -4.23
N LEU A 77 -1.28 -11.11 -3.75
CA LEU A 77 -0.50 -12.17 -4.40
C LEU A 77 -1.22 -13.52 -4.40
N ALA A 78 -1.97 -13.84 -3.34
CA ALA A 78 -2.81 -15.03 -3.29
C ALA A 78 -3.93 -14.99 -4.36
N ILE A 79 -4.56 -13.83 -4.56
CA ILE A 79 -5.56 -13.63 -5.62
C ILE A 79 -4.91 -13.75 -7.01
N ALA A 80 -3.77 -13.11 -7.22
CA ALA A 80 -3.03 -13.17 -8.49
C ALA A 80 -2.64 -14.61 -8.85
N HIS A 81 -2.12 -15.38 -7.88
CA HIS A 81 -1.82 -16.79 -8.06
C HIS A 81 -3.06 -17.61 -8.40
N ALA A 82 -4.17 -17.41 -7.68
CA ALA A 82 -5.44 -18.09 -7.97
C ALA A 82 -5.98 -17.78 -9.37
N GLN A 83 -5.65 -16.60 -9.92
CA GLN A 83 -5.93 -16.19 -11.29
C GLN A 83 -4.87 -16.63 -12.30
N SER A 84 -3.96 -17.54 -11.92
CA SER A 84 -2.88 -18.09 -12.75
C SER A 84 -1.85 -17.06 -13.23
N VAL A 85 -1.71 -15.92 -12.56
CA VAL A 85 -0.60 -14.98 -12.82
C VAL A 85 0.73 -15.68 -12.55
N ARG A 86 1.71 -15.48 -13.44
CA ARG A 86 3.07 -16.06 -13.36
C ARG A 86 4.14 -15.04 -13.00
N HIS A 87 3.91 -13.78 -13.34
CA HIS A 87 4.75 -12.65 -13.00
C HIS A 87 3.88 -11.45 -12.66
N ALA A 88 4.14 -10.81 -11.53
CA ALA A 88 3.45 -9.60 -11.10
C ALA A 88 4.47 -8.48 -10.83
N GLU A 89 4.37 -7.39 -11.59
CA GLU A 89 5.05 -6.12 -11.32
C GLU A 89 4.07 -5.21 -10.57
N VAL A 90 4.30 -5.04 -9.26
CA VAL A 90 3.34 -4.41 -8.36
C VAL A 90 3.79 -2.99 -8.03
N PHE A 91 2.97 -2.02 -8.40
CA PHE A 91 3.18 -0.62 -8.05
C PHE A 91 2.81 -0.33 -6.59
N PHE A 92 3.54 0.59 -5.96
CA PHE A 92 3.18 1.14 -4.65
C PHE A 92 3.62 2.60 -4.55
N ASP A 93 2.90 3.40 -3.76
CA ASP A 93 3.09 4.85 -3.65
C ASP A 93 3.79 5.21 -2.31
N PRO A 94 5.13 5.11 -2.17
CA PRO A 94 5.79 5.31 -0.88
C PRO A 94 5.50 6.68 -0.25
N GLN A 95 5.40 7.74 -1.08
CA GLN A 95 5.08 9.09 -0.64
C GLN A 95 3.68 9.22 0.01
N ALA A 96 2.74 8.33 -0.34
CA ALA A 96 1.39 8.30 0.26
C ALA A 96 1.40 7.77 1.71
N HIS A 97 2.50 7.12 2.12
CA HIS A 97 2.70 6.60 3.47
C HIS A 97 3.65 7.48 4.27
N THR A 98 4.77 7.92 3.67
CA THR A 98 5.76 8.78 4.35
C THR A 98 5.19 10.15 4.72
N SER A 99 4.29 10.72 3.91
CA SER A 99 3.56 11.96 4.25
C SER A 99 2.69 11.84 5.51
N ARG A 100 2.35 10.62 5.94
CA ARG A 100 1.57 10.33 7.16
C ARG A 100 2.43 9.82 8.32
N GLY A 101 3.76 9.85 8.19
CA GLY A 101 4.69 9.43 9.23
C GLY A 101 5.06 7.94 9.22
N VAL A 102 4.61 7.17 8.22
CA VAL A 102 5.03 5.77 8.05
C VAL A 102 6.31 5.74 7.22
N SER A 103 7.41 5.24 7.79
CA SER A 103 8.71 5.25 7.11
C SER A 103 8.70 4.40 5.84
N TYR A 104 9.53 4.76 4.86
CA TYR A 104 9.74 3.95 3.66
C TYR A 104 10.21 2.53 4.01
N ALA A 105 11.11 2.40 5.00
CA ALA A 105 11.58 1.13 5.51
C ALA A 105 10.43 0.22 6.00
N THR A 106 9.43 0.79 6.70
CA THR A 106 8.24 0.05 7.16
C THR A 106 7.45 -0.51 5.97
N VAL A 107 7.24 0.29 4.93
CA VAL A 107 6.50 -0.11 3.73
C VAL A 107 7.23 -1.23 2.99
N ILE A 108 8.51 -1.01 2.65
CA ILE A 108 9.27 -1.93 1.81
C ILE A 108 9.58 -3.25 2.52
N GLU A 109 9.77 -3.24 3.84
CA GLU A 109 9.95 -4.48 4.61
C GLU A 109 8.65 -5.31 4.63
N GLY A 110 7.49 -4.66 4.68
CA GLY A 110 6.21 -5.35 4.61
C GLY A 110 5.98 -6.02 3.26
N LEU A 111 6.24 -5.28 2.18
CA LEU A 111 6.19 -5.80 0.81
C LEU A 111 7.19 -6.96 0.60
N SER A 112 8.41 -6.81 1.12
CA SER A 112 9.45 -7.85 1.06
C SER A 112 9.07 -9.10 1.84
N THR A 113 8.44 -8.93 3.01
CA THR A 113 7.89 -10.03 3.81
C THR A 113 6.80 -10.78 3.05
N ALA A 114 5.86 -10.05 2.43
CA ALA A 114 4.82 -10.66 1.59
C ALA A 114 5.43 -11.45 0.42
N ARG A 115 6.43 -10.88 -0.27
CA ARG A 115 7.14 -11.54 -1.36
C ARG A 115 7.82 -12.84 -0.90
N ARG A 116 8.54 -12.81 0.24
CA ARG A 116 9.18 -14.02 0.80
C ARG A 116 8.16 -15.10 1.15
N ARG A 117 7.03 -14.73 1.76
CA ARG A 117 5.94 -15.66 2.08
C ARG A 117 5.30 -16.25 0.82
N ALA A 118 4.98 -15.40 -0.16
CA ALA A 118 4.41 -15.83 -1.43
C ALA A 118 5.36 -16.73 -2.23
N ALA A 119 6.68 -16.53 -2.15
CA ALA A 119 7.64 -17.41 -2.82
C ALA A 119 7.59 -18.86 -2.28
N VAL A 120 7.23 -19.04 -1.01
CA VAL A 120 7.05 -20.36 -0.39
C VAL A 120 5.68 -20.94 -0.77
N ASP A 121 4.61 -20.16 -0.61
CA ASP A 121 3.23 -20.63 -0.79
C ASP A 121 2.82 -20.77 -2.27
N PHE A 122 3.38 -19.92 -3.14
CA PHE A 122 3.01 -19.75 -4.55
C PHE A 122 4.24 -19.77 -5.47
N PRO A 123 5.02 -20.88 -5.53
CA PRO A 123 6.32 -20.89 -6.21
C PRO A 123 6.26 -20.68 -7.74
N GLN A 124 5.07 -20.70 -8.36
CA GLN A 124 4.89 -20.39 -9.78
C GLN A 124 4.66 -18.89 -10.06
N LEU A 125 4.55 -18.06 -9.02
CA LEU A 125 4.36 -16.61 -9.11
C LEU A 125 5.66 -15.90 -8.74
N SER A 126 6.26 -15.21 -9.71
CA SER A 126 7.35 -14.28 -9.47
C SER A 126 6.81 -12.87 -9.24
N VAL A 127 7.47 -12.09 -8.37
CA VAL A 127 6.99 -10.78 -7.93
C VAL A 127 8.12 -9.77 -7.94
N ALA A 128 7.86 -8.62 -8.54
CA ALA A 128 8.72 -7.44 -8.51
C ALA A 128 7.92 -6.22 -8.04
N PHE A 129 8.59 -5.28 -7.37
CA PHE A 129 7.96 -4.05 -6.90
C PHE A 129 8.49 -2.84 -7.64
N VAL A 130 7.61 -1.86 -7.87
CA VAL A 130 7.91 -0.62 -8.58
C VAL A 130 7.36 0.57 -7.78
N PRO A 131 8.18 1.36 -7.08
CA PRO A 131 7.72 2.58 -6.43
C PRO A 131 7.22 3.59 -7.46
N CYS A 132 6.09 4.23 -7.17
CA CYS A 132 5.55 5.32 -7.96
C CYS A 132 5.78 6.66 -7.27
N LEU A 133 6.33 7.62 -8.02
CA LEU A 133 6.45 9.00 -7.59
C LEU A 133 5.10 9.71 -7.81
N LEU A 134 4.61 10.38 -6.78
CA LEU A 134 3.31 11.04 -6.78
C LEU A 134 3.39 12.39 -7.48
N ARG A 135 2.84 12.48 -8.69
CA ARG A 135 2.99 13.65 -9.57
C ARG A 135 2.32 14.95 -9.09
N HIS A 136 1.32 14.82 -8.23
CA HIS A 136 0.62 15.96 -7.63
C HIS A 136 1.41 16.61 -6.50
N LEU A 137 2.47 15.95 -6.01
CA LEU A 137 3.39 16.51 -5.03
C LEU A 137 4.48 17.34 -5.71
N PRO A 138 5.10 18.30 -5.00
CA PRO A 138 6.20 19.08 -5.55
C PRO A 138 7.39 18.20 -5.97
N VAL A 139 8.04 18.55 -7.08
CA VAL A 139 9.23 17.85 -7.62
C VAL A 139 10.32 17.57 -6.56
N PRO A 140 10.64 18.48 -5.62
CA PRO A 140 11.60 18.18 -4.55
C PRO A 140 11.20 16.96 -3.69
N SER A 141 9.91 16.72 -3.47
CA SER A 141 9.44 15.54 -2.74
C SER A 141 9.77 14.24 -3.48
N ALA A 142 9.64 14.25 -4.81
CA ALA A 142 9.99 13.10 -5.65
C ALA A 142 11.50 12.84 -5.65
N HIS A 143 12.33 13.89 -5.69
CA HIS A 143 13.78 13.77 -5.54
C HIS A 143 14.18 13.16 -4.20
N SER A 144 13.66 13.69 -3.08
CA SER A 144 13.98 13.15 -1.76
C SER A 144 13.59 11.69 -1.62
N MET A 145 12.43 11.28 -2.16
CA MET A 145 12.01 9.87 -2.15
C MET A 145 12.95 9.01 -2.99
N LEU A 146 13.32 9.47 -4.19
CA LEU A 146 14.23 8.71 -5.06
C LEU A 146 15.61 8.55 -4.41
N ASP A 147 16.14 9.61 -3.79
CA ASP A 147 17.41 9.58 -3.06
C ASP A 147 17.38 8.57 -1.90
N GLU A 148 16.27 8.52 -1.14
CA GLU A 148 16.08 7.55 -0.06
C GLU A 148 16.06 6.11 -0.58
N ILE A 149 15.35 5.85 -1.68
CA ILE A 149 15.27 4.52 -2.31
C ILE A 149 16.64 4.08 -2.84
N VAL A 150 17.36 4.98 -3.53
CA VAL A 150 18.70 4.71 -4.08
C VAL A 150 19.69 4.44 -2.95
N THR A 151 19.68 5.27 -1.89
CA THR A 151 20.57 5.10 -0.72
C THR A 151 20.32 3.78 -0.01
N ALA A 152 19.08 3.29 0.01
CA ALA A 152 18.74 1.99 0.57
C ALA A 152 19.28 0.80 -0.26
N GLY A 153 19.77 1.03 -1.48
CA GLY A 153 20.35 -0.01 -2.34
C GLY A 153 19.32 -0.95 -2.97
N HIS A 154 18.03 -0.61 -2.91
CA HIS A 154 16.97 -1.53 -3.34
C HIS A 154 16.85 -1.72 -4.86
N PHE A 155 17.48 -0.85 -5.66
CA PHE A 155 17.66 -1.11 -7.09
C PHE A 155 18.80 -2.09 -7.35
N ASP A 156 19.85 -2.04 -6.53
CA ASP A 156 21.06 -2.85 -6.71
C ASP A 156 20.84 -4.30 -6.26
N ASP A 157 20.05 -4.51 -5.20
CA ASP A 157 19.75 -5.84 -4.66
C ASP A 157 18.56 -6.55 -5.33
N GLY A 158 17.91 -5.88 -6.31
CA GLY A 158 16.74 -6.40 -7.02
C GLY A 158 15.44 -6.43 -6.21
N THR A 159 15.38 -5.71 -5.09
CA THR A 159 14.12 -5.48 -4.36
C THR A 159 13.14 -4.68 -5.21
N LEU A 160 13.64 -3.72 -5.98
CA LEU A 160 12.90 -2.92 -6.94
C LEU A 160 13.48 -3.09 -8.34
N ILE A 161 12.62 -3.08 -9.36
CA ILE A 161 13.03 -3.26 -10.77
C ILE A 161 13.00 -1.96 -11.59
N GLY A 162 12.51 -0.87 -11.01
CA GLY A 162 12.36 0.42 -11.67
C GLY A 162 11.50 1.36 -10.83
N PHE A 163 11.09 2.49 -11.39
CA PHE A 163 10.14 3.41 -10.75
C PHE A 163 9.09 3.89 -11.77
N GLY A 164 7.92 4.26 -11.25
CA GLY A 164 6.80 4.76 -12.02
C GLY A 164 6.37 6.17 -11.58
N MET A 165 5.26 6.63 -12.13
CA MET A 165 4.63 7.90 -11.79
C MET A 165 3.10 7.72 -11.74
N SER A 166 2.45 8.23 -10.71
CA SER A 166 1.02 7.99 -10.44
C SER A 166 0.32 9.24 -9.88
N SER A 167 -0.96 9.10 -9.51
CA SER A 167 -1.88 10.13 -8.99
C SER A 167 -2.45 11.10 -10.04
N SER A 168 -3.10 12.17 -9.56
CA SER A 168 -3.82 13.20 -10.32
C SER A 168 -3.04 13.65 -11.55
N GLU A 169 -3.59 13.35 -12.73
CA GLU A 169 -2.91 13.61 -13.99
C GLU A 169 -3.07 15.07 -14.46
N ALA A 170 -4.23 15.68 -14.22
CA ALA A 170 -4.49 17.07 -14.57
C ALA A 170 -3.99 18.02 -13.47
N PRO A 171 -3.39 19.18 -13.82
CA PRO A 171 -3.04 19.66 -15.16
C PRO A 171 -1.65 19.16 -15.64
N GLY A 172 -0.91 18.45 -14.81
CA GLY A 172 0.50 18.12 -14.99
C GLY A 172 0.77 16.86 -15.80
N HIS A 173 0.28 16.77 -17.05
CA HIS A 173 0.73 15.75 -18.01
C HIS A 173 2.26 15.79 -18.12
N PRO A 174 2.96 14.65 -18.32
CA PRO A 174 4.39 14.71 -18.56
C PRO A 174 4.60 15.60 -19.79
N GLU A 175 5.51 16.58 -19.70
CA GLU A 175 5.90 17.36 -20.88
C GLU A 175 6.11 16.37 -22.04
N PRO A 176 5.40 16.51 -23.18
CA PRO A 176 5.63 15.64 -24.31
C PRO A 176 7.12 15.77 -24.60
N HIS A 177 7.85 14.67 -24.44
CA HIS A 177 9.31 14.61 -24.39
C HIS A 177 9.98 15.76 -25.16
N GLY A 178 10.85 16.50 -24.48
CA GLY A 178 11.60 17.64 -25.03
C GLY A 178 12.21 17.37 -26.42
N PRO A 179 12.65 18.44 -27.11
CA PRO A 179 12.60 18.56 -28.58
C PRO A 179 13.00 17.28 -29.30
N ARG A 180 12.15 16.84 -30.23
CA ARG A 180 12.51 15.83 -31.23
C ARG A 180 13.79 16.32 -31.93
N ARG A 181 14.92 15.75 -31.55
CA ARG A 181 16.16 15.84 -32.33
C ARG A 181 16.02 14.98 -33.57
#